data_AF-A0A850R6J6-F1
#
_entry.id   AF-A0A850R6J6-F1
#
_cell.length_a   1.000
_cell.length_b   1.000
_cell.length_c   1.000
_cell.angle_alpha   90.00
_cell.angle_beta   90.00
_cell.angle_gamma   90.00
#
_symmetry.space_group_name_H-M   'P 1'
#
loop_
_entity.id
_entity.type
_entity.pdbx_description
1 polymer ?
#
loop_
_entity_poly.entity_id
_entity_poly.type
_entity_poly.pdbx_seq_one_letter_code
_entity_poly.pdbx_strand_id
1 'polypeptide(L)'
;MGNGLGARDEVTSDRKINDDYQISYLAEHIEAMVKAIKDGVNLLAYTSWGWIDLVSAGTGQIAKRYGYVYVNRNDQGNGDF
;
A
#
# COMPACT_ATOMS: atom_id res chain seq x y z
N MET A 1 7.67 12.72 2.35
CA MET A 1 6.25 12.52 2.02
C MET A 1 6.09 11.10 1.50
N GLY A 2 5.01 10.40 1.85
CA GLY A 2 4.81 8.98 1.50
C GLY A 2 4.14 8.78 0.14
N ASN A 3 4.49 7.71 -0.58
CA ASN A 3 3.80 7.28 -1.80
C ASN A 3 3.29 5.85 -1.63
N GLY A 4 2.03 5.62 -1.92
CA GLY A 4 1.40 4.31 -1.78
C GLY A 4 0.05 4.28 -2.47
N LEU A 5 -0.41 3.07 -2.78
CA LEU A 5 -1.69 2.81 -3.43
C LEU A 5 -2.64 2.21 -2.41
N GLY A 6 -3.87 2.72 -2.37
CA GLY A 6 -4.92 2.09 -1.59
C GLY A 6 -5.89 1.33 -2.51
N ALA A 7 -6.10 0.05 -2.27
CA ALA A 7 -7.05 -0.77 -3.03
C ALA A 7 -7.90 -1.66 -2.11
N ARG A 8 -8.77 -2.48 -2.71
CA ARG A 8 -9.57 -3.46 -1.98
C ARG A 8 -8.95 -4.82 -2.18
N ASP A 9 -8.53 -5.45 -1.08
CA ASP A 9 -8.01 -6.81 -1.12
C ASP A 9 -9.12 -7.84 -0.93
N GLU A 10 -8.92 -8.99 -1.57
CA GLU A 10 -9.72 -10.18 -1.36
C GLU A 10 -8.86 -11.23 -0.67
N VAL A 11 -9.37 -11.77 0.44
CA VAL A 11 -8.73 -12.90 1.13
C VAL A 11 -9.10 -14.18 0.38
N THR A 12 -8.11 -14.86 -0.17
CA THR A 12 -8.30 -16.14 -0.86
C THR A 12 -8.70 -17.25 0.12
N SER A 13 -9.19 -18.37 -0.41
CA SER A 13 -9.57 -19.54 0.41
C SER A 13 -8.41 -20.12 1.22
N ASP A 14 -7.16 -19.93 0.78
CA ASP A 14 -5.94 -20.33 1.49
C ASP A 14 -5.36 -19.22 2.41
N ARG A 15 -6.16 -18.19 2.72
CA ARG A 15 -5.82 -17.06 3.60
C ARG A 15 -4.62 -16.23 3.11
N LYS A 16 -4.53 -15.99 1.80
CA LYS A 16 -3.54 -15.09 1.20
C LYS A 16 -4.21 -13.84 0.64
N ILE A 17 -3.39 -12.82 0.47
CA ILE A 17 -3.70 -11.64 -0.33
C ILE A 17 -2.81 -11.71 -1.57
N ASN A 18 -3.37 -11.50 -2.75
CA ASN A 18 -2.63 -11.37 -4.01
C ASN A 18 -2.66 -9.90 -4.43
N ASP A 19 -1.63 -9.15 -4.06
CA ASP A 19 -1.50 -7.69 -4.21
C ASP A 19 -0.59 -7.28 -5.38
N ASP A 20 -0.61 -8.05 -6.48
CA ASP A 20 0.20 -7.80 -7.68
C ASP A 20 0.05 -6.37 -8.25
N TYR A 21 -1.11 -5.76 -8.02
CA TYR A 21 -1.39 -4.38 -8.39
C TYR A 21 -0.49 -3.38 -7.62
N GLN A 22 -0.18 -3.65 -6.34
CA GLN A 22 0.67 -2.82 -5.50
C GLN A 22 2.14 -3.00 -5.87
N ILE A 23 2.55 -4.24 -6.16
CA ILE A 23 3.88 -4.55 -6.71
C ILE A 23 4.10 -3.77 -8.00
N SER A 24 3.15 -3.84 -8.93
CA SER A 24 3.22 -3.15 -10.23
C SER A 24 3.31 -1.63 -10.04
N TYR A 25 2.44 -1.07 -9.19
CA TYR A 25 2.45 0.36 -8.87
C TYR A 25 3.80 0.85 -8.33
N LEU A 26 4.39 0.12 -7.38
CA LEU A 26 5.68 0.49 -6.79
C LEU A 26 6.82 0.35 -7.80
N ALA A 27 6.81 -0.70 -8.62
CA ALA A 27 7.80 -0.90 -9.68
C ALA A 27 7.81 0.29 -10.65
N GLU A 28 6.65 0.71 -11.13
CA GLU A 28 6.51 1.88 -12.02
C GLU A 28 7.03 3.18 -11.37
N HIS A 29 6.74 3.39 -10.08
CA HIS A 29 7.22 4.57 -9.36
C HIS A 29 8.74 4.54 -9.13
N ILE A 30 9.32 3.36 -8.87
CA ILE A 30 10.77 3.18 -8.76
C ILE A 30 11.44 3.47 -10.10
N GLU A 31 10.90 3.00 -11.21
CA GLU A 31 11.41 3.32 -12.54
C GLU A 31 11.39 4.82 -12.83
N ALA A 32 10.30 5.51 -12.46
CA ALA A 32 10.19 6.95 -12.60
C ALA A 32 11.23 7.69 -11.74
N MET A 33 11.48 7.25 -10.50
CA MET A 33 12.53 7.80 -9.65
C MET A 33 13.92 7.60 -10.25
N VAL A 34 14.20 6.42 -10.80
CA VAL A 34 15.48 6.14 -11.48
C VAL A 34 15.68 7.07 -12.68
N LYS A 35 14.63 7.35 -13.45
CA LYS A 35 14.69 8.33 -14.56
C LYS A 35 14.97 9.74 -14.04
N ALA A 36 14.26 10.18 -13.00
CA ALA A 36 14.49 11.50 -12.40
C ALA A 36 15.93 11.67 -11.87
N ILE A 37 16.51 10.64 -11.24
CA ILE A 37 17.91 10.66 -10.80
C ILE A 37 18.86 10.83 -12.00
N LYS A 38 18.61 10.14 -13.12
CA LYS A 38 19.41 10.27 -14.35
C LYS A 38 19.30 11.68 -14.96
N ASP A 39 18.16 12.33 -14.80
CA ASP A 39 17.93 13.71 -15.24
C ASP A 39 18.52 14.76 -14.26
N GLY A 40 19.23 14.33 -13.22
CA GLY A 40 19.97 15.19 -12.30
C GLY A 40 19.24 15.54 -11.01
N VAL A 41 18.08 14.92 -10.73
CA VAL A 41 17.37 15.13 -9.46
C VAL A 41 18.14 14.45 -8.32
N ASN A 42 18.49 15.24 -7.29
CA ASN A 42 19.11 14.72 -6.07
C ASN A 42 18.06 14.09 -5.14
N LEU A 43 17.67 12.85 -5.44
CA LEU A 43 16.74 12.08 -4.61
C LEU A 43 17.47 11.43 -3.43
N LEU A 44 17.23 11.93 -2.21
CA LEU A 44 17.89 11.45 -0.99
C LEU A 44 17.28 10.17 -0.42
N ALA A 45 15.95 10.05 -0.47
CA ALA A 45 15.22 8.92 0.07
C ALA A 45 13.82 8.83 -0.53
N TYR A 46 13.28 7.62 -0.54
CA TYR A 46 11.89 7.33 -0.83
C TYR A 46 11.30 6.54 0.34
N THR A 47 10.16 6.99 0.82
CA THR A 47 9.40 6.34 1.88
C THR A 47 8.05 5.94 1.31
N SER A 48 7.76 4.65 1.25
CA SER A 48 6.42 4.22 0.84
C SER A 48 5.39 4.44 1.96
N TRP A 49 4.14 4.63 1.57
CA TRP A 49 3.01 4.77 2.48
C TRP A 49 2.30 3.43 2.64
N GLY A 50 1.92 3.11 3.88
CA GLY A 50 1.15 1.92 4.20
C GLY A 50 2.03 0.70 4.42
N TRP A 51 2.79 0.69 5.51
CA TRP A 51 3.50 -0.53 5.95
C TRP A 51 2.50 -1.60 6.44
N ILE A 52 1.53 -1.17 7.26
CA ILE A 52 0.42 -1.99 7.75
C ILE A 52 -0.90 -1.40 7.27
N ASP A 53 -1.92 -2.25 7.20
CA ASP A 53 -3.28 -1.77 6.97
C ASP A 53 -3.74 -0.85 8.10
N LEU A 54 -4.41 0.23 7.70
CA LEU A 54 -4.81 1.31 8.58
C LEU A 54 -6.19 1.81 8.20
N VAL A 55 -6.89 2.36 9.19
CA VAL A 55 -8.19 3.00 8.97
C VAL A 55 -7.98 4.28 8.18
N SER A 56 -8.68 4.40 7.05
CA SER A 56 -8.67 5.61 6.22
C SER A 56 -9.08 6.83 7.03
N ALA A 57 -8.21 7.84 7.10
CA ALA A 57 -8.47 9.08 7.86
C ALA A 57 -9.69 9.86 7.34
N GLY A 58 -10.02 9.72 6.06
CA GLY A 58 -11.16 10.44 5.45
C GLY A 58 -12.49 9.72 5.64
N THR A 59 -12.52 8.38 5.53
CA THR A 59 -13.76 7.60 5.51
C THR A 59 -14.01 6.80 6.78
N GLY A 60 -13.01 6.64 7.66
CA GLY A 60 -13.11 5.78 8.84
C GLY A 60 -13.21 4.29 8.51
N GLN A 61 -12.95 3.90 7.26
CA GLN A 61 -13.07 2.52 6.76
C GLN A 61 -11.68 1.88 6.59
N ILE A 62 -11.59 0.57 6.80
CA ILE A 62 -10.42 -0.26 6.52
C ILE A 62 -10.60 -1.08 5.24
N ALA A 63 -11.81 -1.12 4.66
CA ALA A 63 -12.05 -1.81 3.39
C ALA A 63 -11.14 -1.34 2.24
N LYS A 64 -10.68 -0.08 2.28
CA LYS A 64 -9.56 0.39 1.46
C LYS A 64 -8.26 0.19 2.23
N ARG A 65 -7.47 -0.76 1.76
CA ARG A 65 -6.21 -1.21 2.35
C ARG A 65 -5.03 -0.55 1.66
N TYR A 66 -4.00 -0.30 2.44
CA TYR A 66 -2.79 0.43 2.01
C TYR A 66 -1.52 -0.33 2.39
N GLY A 67 -1.64 -1.29 3.30
CA GLY A 67 -0.56 -2.01 3.96
C GLY A 67 0.04 -3.11 3.10
N TYR A 68 1.34 -3.34 3.25
CA TYR A 68 1.95 -4.61 2.85
C TYR A 68 1.61 -5.74 3.84
N VAL A 69 1.37 -5.37 5.10
CA VAL A 69 0.98 -6.29 6.15
C VAL A 69 -0.52 -6.18 6.36
N TYR A 70 -1.22 -7.27 6.01
CA TYR A 70 -2.65 -7.41 6.22
C TYR A 70 -2.99 -7.38 7.71
N VAL A 71 -3.96 -6.54 8.09
CA VAL A 71 -4.56 -6.55 9.44
C VAL A 71 -5.94 -7.19 9.36
N ASN A 72 -6.18 -8.25 10.13
CA ASN A 72 -7.48 -8.93 10.17
C ASN A 72 -8.52 -8.09 10.92
N ARG A 73 -9.00 -7.02 10.28
CA ARG A 73 -10.07 -6.16 10.79
C ARG A 73 -10.98 -5.77 9.63
N ASN A 74 -12.27 -5.59 9.92
CA ASN A 74 -13.25 -5.09 8.97
C ASN A 74 -13.90 -3.77 9.44
N ASP A 75 -14.73 -3.17 8.58
CA ASP A 75 -15.42 -1.90 8.85
C ASP A 75 -16.42 -1.97 10.01
N GLN A 76 -16.86 -3.17 10.40
CA GLN A 76 -17.72 -3.39 11.57
C GLN A 76 -16.90 -3.49 12.87
N GLY A 77 -15.57 -3.42 12.80
CA GLY A 77 -14.68 -3.56 13.95
C GLY A 77 -14.40 -5.01 14.36
N ASN A 78 -14.87 -6.00 13.61
CA ASN A 78 -14.61 -7.42 13.89
C ASN A 78 -13.22 -7.81 13.37
N GLY A 79 -12.53 -8.69 14.10
CA GLY A 79 -11.16 -9.11 13.80
C GLY A 79 -10.41 -9.69 15.01
N ASP A 80 -9.26 -10.31 14.78
CA ASP A 80 -8.30 -10.78 15.79
C ASP A 80 -6.93 -10.15 15.55
N PHE A 81 -6.83 -8.85 15.79
CA PHE A 81 -5.63 -8.02 15.54
C PHE A 81 -4.85 -7.70 16.82
#